data_AF-A0A3M0Z824-F1
#
_entry.id   AF-A0A3M0Z824-F1
#
_cell.length_a   1.000
_cell.length_b   1.000
_cell.length_c   1.000
_cell.angle_alpha   90.00
_cell.angle_beta   90.00
_cell.angle_gamma   90.00
#
_symmetry.space_group_name_H-M   'P 1'
#
loop_
_entity.id
_entity.type
_entity.pdbx_description
1 polymer ?
#
loop_
_entity_poly.entity_id
_entity_poly.type
_entity_poly.pdbx_seq_one_letter_code
_entity_poly.pdbx_strand_id
1 'polypeptide(L)'
;MSAAVRLPRPLALAILAEAQASPEREVCGLLGGRGDRAVSRYPVPNAAEDPARRFRMEPRAQIAAFREMRRRGETLYAIYHSHPRGPALPSAVDLAEAAYPEAFHLIAGLGTRGVLELRAFRIQAGRAEALPLEVLDEEAMEEEAADEAPVEGPRGRGPGPL
;
A
#
# COMPACT_ATOMS: atom_id res chain seq x y z
N MET A 1 -3.46 -8.94 -13.90
CA MET A 1 -3.48 -8.08 -12.70
C MET A 1 -4.12 -8.87 -11.57
N SER A 2 -3.54 -8.83 -10.37
CA SER A 2 -4.00 -9.62 -9.22
C SER A 2 -5.43 -9.26 -8.83
N ALA A 3 -6.19 -10.27 -8.41
CA ALA A 3 -7.56 -10.15 -7.93
C ALA A 3 -7.63 -9.66 -6.47
N ALA A 4 -6.50 -9.65 -5.75
CA ALA A 4 -6.40 -9.27 -4.34
C ALA A 4 -5.26 -8.28 -4.10
N VAL A 5 -5.38 -7.49 -3.03
CA VAL A 5 -4.32 -6.62 -2.54
C VAL A 5 -3.58 -7.33 -1.43
N ARG A 6 -2.31 -7.64 -1.66
CA ARG A 6 -1.41 -8.29 -0.70
C ARG A 6 -0.64 -7.26 0.11
N LEU A 7 -0.76 -7.32 1.44
CA LEU A 7 -0.16 -6.38 2.37
C LEU A 7 0.48 -7.12 3.55
N PRO A 8 1.80 -7.03 3.75
CA PRO A 8 2.44 -7.57 4.95
C PRO A 8 1.83 -7.02 6.25
N ARG A 9 1.63 -7.89 7.24
CA ARG A 9 1.06 -7.56 8.55
C ARG A 9 1.77 -6.36 9.23
N PRO A 10 3.11 -6.24 9.21
CA PRO A 10 3.78 -5.08 9.79
C PRO A 10 3.34 -3.75 9.15
N LEU A 11 3.10 -3.73 7.83
CA LEU A 11 2.64 -2.53 7.13
C LEU A 11 1.18 -2.22 7.46
N ALA A 12 0.31 -3.23 7.50
CA ALA A 12 -1.09 -3.08 7.88
C ALA A 12 -1.23 -2.48 9.29
N LEU A 13 -0.49 -3.05 10.26
CA LEU A 13 -0.48 -2.58 11.64
C LEU A 13 0.08 -1.16 11.76
N ALA A 14 1.13 -0.82 11.01
CA ALA A 14 1.68 0.53 11.00
C ALA A 14 0.70 1.58 10.45
N ILE A 15 -0.13 1.24 9.46
CA ILE A 15 -1.19 2.13 8.95
C ILE A 15 -2.25 2.34 10.03
N LEU A 16 -2.75 1.25 10.62
CA LEU A 16 -3.81 1.31 11.63
C LEU A 16 -3.36 2.04 12.90
N ALA A 17 -2.12 1.80 13.34
CA ALA A 17 -1.55 2.49 14.49
C ALA A 17 -1.41 4.00 14.26
N GLU A 18 -0.97 4.42 13.06
CA GLU A 18 -0.86 5.84 12.72
C GLU A 18 -2.25 6.51 12.69
N ALA A 19 -3.24 5.84 12.10
CA ALA A 19 -4.62 6.33 12.07
C ALA A 19 -5.20 6.47 13.48
N GLN A 20 -4.99 5.46 14.35
CA GLN A 20 -5.44 5.49 15.73
C GLN A 20 -4.76 6.58 16.56
N ALA A 21 -3.48 6.85 16.31
CA ALA A 21 -2.74 7.93 16.97
C ALA A 21 -3.19 9.34 16.53
N SER A 22 -3.93 9.45 15.42
CA SER A 22 -4.40 10.72 14.85
C SER A 22 -5.93 10.75 14.66
N PRO A 23 -6.74 10.61 15.73
CA PRO A 23 -8.20 10.43 15.63
C PRO A 23 -8.97 11.68 15.18
N GLU A 24 -8.30 12.83 15.05
CA GLU A 24 -8.91 14.09 14.62
C GLU A 24 -8.53 14.49 13.19
N ARG A 25 -7.61 13.77 12.53
CA ARG A 25 -7.07 14.14 11.22
C ARG A 25 -6.81 12.90 10.37
N GLU A 26 -7.14 12.97 9.09
CA GLU A 26 -6.76 11.95 8.12
C GLU A 26 -5.24 11.87 8.04
N VAL A 27 -4.72 10.67 8.22
CA VAL A 27 -3.32 10.34 7.92
C VAL A 27 -3.27 9.82 6.51
N CYS A 28 -2.16 10.05 5.80
CA CYS A 28 -2.02 9.58 4.42
C CYS A 28 -0.59 9.17 4.10
N GLY A 29 -0.43 8.35 3.08
CA GLY A 29 0.88 8.00 2.58
C GLY A 29 0.83 7.07 1.38
N LEU A 30 2.01 6.59 1.00
CA LEU A 30 2.20 5.71 -0.15
C LEU A 30 2.76 4.37 0.31
N LEU A 31 2.42 3.32 -0.43
CA LEU A 31 3.04 2.01 -0.32
C LEU A 31 3.86 1.74 -1.57
N GLY A 32 5.13 1.36 -1.37
CA GLY A 32 5.97 0.84 -2.44
C GLY A 32 5.72 -0.65 -2.63
N GLY A 33 5.76 -1.12 -3.87
CA GLY A 33 5.58 -2.54 -4.20
C GLY A 33 6.70 -3.12 -5.04
N ARG A 34 6.75 -4.45 -5.03
CA ARG A 34 7.51 -5.29 -5.96
C ARG A 34 6.62 -6.48 -6.33
N GLY A 35 6.52 -6.76 -7.63
CA GLY A 35 5.61 -7.80 -8.11
C GLY A 35 4.16 -7.46 -7.76
N ASP A 36 3.50 -8.35 -7.03
CA ASP A 36 2.08 -8.27 -6.68
C ASP A 36 1.81 -7.89 -5.21
N ARG A 37 2.84 -7.44 -4.46
CA ARG A 37 2.71 -7.11 -3.02
C ARG A 37 3.37 -5.80 -2.62
N ALA A 38 2.84 -5.22 -1.54
CA ALA A 38 3.48 -4.09 -0.85
C ALA A 38 4.75 -4.56 -0.12
N VAL A 39 5.80 -3.73 -0.16
CA VAL A 39 7.10 -4.02 0.50
C VAL A 39 7.57 -2.90 1.42
N SER A 40 7.03 -1.69 1.29
CA SER A 40 7.48 -0.52 2.03
C SER A 40 6.34 0.48 2.24
N ARG A 41 6.49 1.30 3.28
CA ARG A 41 5.54 2.37 3.64
C ARG A 41 6.24 3.71 3.69
N TYR A 42 5.62 4.71 3.09
CA TYR A 42 6.07 6.09 3.04
C TYR A 42 4.97 7.01 3.59
N PRO A 43 4.97 7.34 4.89
CA PRO A 43 4.05 8.32 5.46
C PRO A 43 4.28 9.69 4.84
N VAL A 44 3.19 10.39 4.52
CA VAL A 44 3.24 11.73 3.93
C VAL A 44 2.35 12.66 4.75
N PRO A 45 2.84 13.83 5.20
CA PRO A 45 2.02 14.76 5.96
C PRO A 45 0.77 15.18 5.18
N ASN A 46 -0.37 15.18 5.85
CA ASN A 46 -1.61 15.75 5.33
C ASN A 46 -1.56 17.28 5.44
N ALA A 47 -1.53 17.94 4.28
CA ALA A 47 -1.50 19.39 4.07
C ALA A 47 -2.83 19.96 3.54
N ALA A 48 -3.94 19.24 3.70
CA ALA A 48 -5.28 19.75 3.38
C ALA A 48 -5.66 20.95 4.28
N GLU A 49 -6.51 21.85 3.76
CA GLU A 49 -7.09 22.94 4.56
C GLU A 49 -8.01 22.43 5.66
N ASP A 50 -8.72 21.31 5.40
CA ASP A 50 -9.54 20.60 6.37
C ASP A 50 -9.06 19.14 6.51
N PRO A 51 -7.99 18.90 7.29
CA PRO A 51 -7.43 17.56 7.48
C PRO A 51 -8.37 16.58 8.17
N ALA A 52 -9.49 17.03 8.75
CA ALA A 52 -10.43 16.13 9.44
C ALA A 52 -11.37 15.39 8.47
N ARG A 53 -11.46 15.86 7.22
CA ARG A 53 -12.42 15.38 6.21
C ARG A 53 -11.83 15.04 4.85
N ARG A 54 -10.56 15.39 4.63
CA ARG A 54 -9.85 15.07 3.39
C ARG A 54 -8.34 15.04 3.64
N PHE A 55 -7.63 14.41 2.73
CA PHE A 55 -6.18 14.46 2.69
C PHE A 55 -5.69 15.17 1.44
N ARG A 56 -4.58 15.90 1.59
CA ARG A 56 -3.76 16.37 0.48
C ARG A 56 -2.32 16.13 0.86
N MET A 57 -1.63 15.27 0.12
CA MET A 57 -0.24 14.97 0.39
C MET A 57 0.62 16.23 0.28
N GLU A 58 1.45 16.49 1.27
CA GLU A 58 2.43 17.58 1.20
C GLU A 58 3.37 17.33 0.00
N PRO A 59 3.46 18.27 -0.98
CA PRO A 59 4.13 18.01 -2.24
C PRO A 59 5.61 17.62 -2.14
N ARG A 60 6.37 18.24 -1.21
CA ARG A 60 7.81 17.96 -1.09
C ARG A 60 8.06 16.55 -0.54
N ALA A 61 7.32 16.16 0.50
CA ALA A 61 7.34 14.84 1.10
C ALA A 61 6.86 13.77 0.11
N GLN A 62 5.81 14.05 -0.67
CA GLN A 62 5.35 13.16 -1.73
C GLN A 62 6.44 12.92 -2.79
N ILE A 63 7.10 13.98 -3.26
CA ILE A 63 8.22 13.87 -4.21
C ILE A 63 9.39 13.08 -3.60
N ALA A 64 9.69 13.29 -2.32
CA ALA A 64 10.73 12.56 -1.61
C ALA A 64 10.41 11.05 -1.52
N ALA A 65 9.17 10.69 -1.21
CA ALA A 65 8.71 9.31 -1.19
C ALA A 65 8.87 8.63 -2.56
N PHE A 66 8.45 9.30 -3.65
CA PHE A 66 8.64 8.78 -5.00
C PHE A 66 10.12 8.65 -5.40
N ARG A 67 10.98 9.57 -4.96
CA ARG A 67 12.43 9.47 -5.18
C ARG A 67 13.01 8.25 -4.47
N GLU A 68 12.59 8.01 -3.23
CA GLU A 68 13.06 6.87 -2.45
C GLU A 68 12.57 5.53 -3.02
N MET A 69 11.30 5.45 -3.47
CA MET A 69 10.80 4.28 -4.20
C MET A 69 11.67 3.96 -5.41
N ARG A 70 11.98 4.96 -6.24
CA ARG A 70 12.86 4.78 -7.41
C ARG A 70 14.26 4.33 -7.01
N ARG A 71 14.84 4.89 -5.95
CA ARG A 71 16.16 4.49 -5.44
C ARG A 71 16.17 3.03 -4.99
N ARG A 72 15.06 2.54 -4.43
CA ARG A 72 14.89 1.15 -4.03
C ARG A 72 14.46 0.24 -5.18
N GLY A 73 14.06 0.76 -6.33
CA GLY A 73 13.50 -0.05 -7.43
C GLY A 73 12.09 -0.58 -7.11
N GLU A 74 11.30 0.22 -6.39
CA GLU A 74 9.90 -0.06 -6.05
C GLU A 74 8.98 0.75 -6.96
N THR A 75 7.78 0.23 -7.20
CA THR A 75 6.69 0.97 -7.89
C THR A 75 5.67 1.49 -6.88
N LEU A 76 4.85 2.46 -7.28
CA LEU A 76 3.69 2.85 -6.48
C LEU A 76 2.68 1.70 -6.48
N TYR A 77 2.55 1.03 -5.34
CA TYR A 77 1.61 -0.08 -5.18
C TYR A 77 0.25 0.41 -4.73
N ALA A 78 0.23 1.29 -3.72
CA ALA A 78 -1.01 1.83 -3.21
C ALA A 78 -0.84 3.21 -2.58
N ILE A 79 -1.96 3.91 -2.49
CA ILE A 79 -2.15 5.11 -1.68
C ILE A 79 -2.99 4.69 -0.48
N TYR A 80 -2.59 5.06 0.73
CA TYR A 80 -3.41 4.84 1.91
C TYR A 80 -3.82 6.15 2.57
N HIS A 81 -5.00 6.16 3.16
CA HIS A 81 -5.45 7.22 4.05
C HIS A 81 -6.41 6.70 5.14
N SER A 82 -6.68 7.52 6.15
CA SER A 82 -7.68 7.21 7.18
C SER A 82 -8.90 8.10 7.10
N HIS A 83 -10.05 7.58 7.54
CA HIS A 83 -11.27 8.33 7.81
C HIS A 83 -11.53 8.35 9.32
N PRO A 84 -11.10 9.41 10.05
CA PRO A 84 -11.13 9.45 11.51
C PRO A 84 -12.52 9.29 12.11
N ARG A 85 -13.55 9.74 11.39
CA ARG A 85 -14.96 9.69 11.80
C ARG A 85 -15.85 8.92 10.82
N GLY A 86 -15.22 8.26 9.84
CA GLY A 86 -15.92 7.66 8.70
C GLY A 86 -15.66 6.15 8.58
N PRO A 87 -16.44 5.47 7.73
CA PRO A 87 -16.20 4.08 7.38
C PRO A 87 -14.93 3.94 6.54
N ALA A 88 -14.42 2.71 6.45
CA ALA A 88 -13.37 2.31 5.52
C ALA A 88 -13.90 2.21 4.07
N LEU A 89 -14.54 3.26 3.57
CA LEU A 89 -15.12 3.37 2.23
C LEU A 89 -14.69 4.68 1.57
N PRO A 90 -14.43 4.71 0.24
CA PRO A 90 -14.06 5.93 -0.46
C PRO A 90 -15.15 6.99 -0.34
N SER A 91 -14.73 8.22 -0.04
CA SER A 91 -15.59 9.41 -0.07
C SER A 91 -15.80 9.90 -1.51
N ALA A 92 -16.77 10.80 -1.72
CA ALA A 92 -16.94 11.45 -3.02
C ALA A 92 -15.71 12.28 -3.43
N VAL A 93 -14.97 12.82 -2.46
CA VAL A 93 -13.72 13.56 -2.69
C VAL A 93 -12.64 12.59 -3.15
N ASP A 94 -12.51 11.43 -2.50
CA ASP A 94 -11.51 10.41 -2.86
C ASP A 94 -11.70 9.95 -4.31
N LEU A 95 -12.95 9.72 -4.73
CA LEU A 95 -13.28 9.31 -6.09
C LEU A 95 -12.95 10.39 -7.13
N ALA A 96 -13.10 11.66 -6.78
CA ALA A 96 -12.84 12.79 -7.67
C ALA A 96 -11.34 13.12 -7.78
N GLU A 97 -10.58 12.91 -6.70
CA GLU A 97 -9.15 13.26 -6.60
C GLU A 97 -8.20 12.08 -6.87
N ALA A 98 -8.73 10.89 -7.19
CA ALA A 98 -7.94 9.71 -7.55
C ALA A 98 -7.15 9.92 -8.86
N ALA A 99 -5.91 10.40 -8.72
CA ALA A 99 -5.03 10.72 -9.84
C ALA A 99 -4.14 9.55 -10.33
N TYR A 100 -4.13 8.42 -9.61
CA TYR A 100 -3.25 7.28 -9.89
C TYR A 100 -4.08 6.01 -10.17
N PRO A 101 -4.60 5.82 -11.40
CA PRO A 101 -5.53 4.73 -11.73
C PRO A 101 -4.93 3.32 -11.60
N GLU A 102 -3.60 3.22 -11.59
CA GLU A 102 -2.85 1.97 -11.43
C GLU A 102 -2.57 1.62 -9.96
N ALA A 103 -2.73 2.59 -9.04
CA ALA A 103 -2.48 2.36 -7.62
C ALA A 103 -3.74 1.85 -6.93
N PHE A 104 -3.56 0.91 -6.00
CA PHE A 104 -4.63 0.57 -5.07
C PHE A 104 -4.89 1.70 -4.07
N HIS A 105 -6.08 1.74 -3.51
CA HIS A 105 -6.46 2.67 -2.44
C HIS A 105 -6.78 1.88 -1.18
N LEU A 106 -6.05 2.11 -0.10
CA LEU A 106 -6.30 1.49 1.21
C LEU A 106 -6.89 2.53 2.16
N ILE A 107 -8.05 2.24 2.74
CA ILE A 107 -8.77 3.17 3.59
C ILE A 107 -8.91 2.57 4.98
N ALA A 108 -8.36 3.27 5.97
CA ALA A 108 -8.50 2.94 7.39
C ALA A 108 -9.70 3.66 7.99
N GLY A 109 -10.76 2.94 8.33
CA GLY A 109 -11.98 3.49 8.94
C GLY A 109 -11.94 3.44 10.46
N LEU A 110 -12.24 4.58 11.09
CA LEU A 110 -12.31 4.75 12.56
C LEU A 110 -13.74 5.09 13.05
N GLY A 111 -14.73 5.08 12.15
CA GLY A 111 -16.11 5.49 12.47
C GLY A 111 -16.84 4.61 13.49
N THR A 112 -16.36 3.39 13.77
CA THR A 112 -16.93 2.49 14.76
C THR A 112 -16.07 2.47 16.02
N ARG A 113 -16.63 2.86 17.16
CA ARG A 113 -15.88 2.95 18.42
C ARG A 113 -15.27 1.58 18.79
N GLY A 114 -13.94 1.55 18.91
CA GLY A 114 -13.19 0.36 19.28
C GLY A 114 -12.94 -0.63 18.14
N VAL A 115 -13.32 -0.29 16.90
CA VAL A 115 -13.09 -1.11 15.72
C VAL A 115 -12.27 -0.32 14.70
N LEU A 116 -11.14 -0.88 14.29
CA LEU A 116 -10.32 -0.38 13.20
C LEU A 116 -10.51 -1.30 11.99
N GLU A 117 -10.93 -0.74 10.87
CA GLU A 117 -11.09 -1.47 9.62
C GLU A 117 -10.09 -0.95 8.59
N LEU A 118 -9.44 -1.86 7.86
CA LEU A 118 -8.64 -1.52 6.69
C LEU A 118 -9.24 -2.21 5.48
N ARG A 119 -9.58 -1.45 4.44
CA ARG A 119 -10.19 -1.98 3.21
C ARG A 119 -9.45 -1.50 1.98
N ALA A 120 -9.43 -2.33 0.95
CA ALA A 120 -8.75 -2.05 -0.31
C ALA A 120 -9.74 -1.80 -1.45
N PHE A 121 -9.39 -0.85 -2.31
CA PHE A 121 -10.19 -0.43 -3.45
C PHE A 121 -9.33 -0.20 -4.67
N ARG A 122 -9.93 -0.41 -5.85
CA ARG A 122 -9.45 0.12 -7.11
C ARG A 122 -10.34 1.28 -7.51
N ILE A 123 -9.77 2.45 -7.73
CA ILE A 123 -10.53 3.64 -8.12
C ILE A 123 -10.18 4.01 -9.56
N GLN A 124 -11.15 3.89 -10.45
CA GLN A 124 -10.99 4.17 -11.87
C GLN A 124 -12.22 4.88 -12.43
N ALA A 125 -12.02 5.95 -13.20
CA ALA A 125 -13.08 6.74 -13.81
C ALA A 125 -14.20 7.15 -12.82
N GLY A 126 -13.81 7.58 -11.61
CA GLY A 126 -14.73 8.01 -10.56
C GLY A 126 -15.53 6.88 -9.89
N ARG A 127 -15.16 5.62 -10.10
CA ARG A 127 -15.80 4.44 -9.48
C ARG A 127 -14.82 3.67 -8.62
N ALA A 128 -15.27 3.22 -7.47
CA ALA A 128 -14.52 2.32 -6.60
C ALA A 128 -15.03 0.88 -6.71
N GLU A 129 -14.11 -0.04 -6.97
CA GLU A 129 -14.30 -1.48 -6.86
C GLU A 129 -13.61 -1.96 -5.58
N ALA A 130 -14.33 -2.66 -4.71
CA ALA A 130 -13.73 -3.24 -3.51
C ALA A 130 -12.94 -4.50 -3.89
N LEU A 131 -11.71 -4.61 -3.37
CA LEU A 131 -10.84 -5.76 -3.58
C LEU A 131 -10.63 -6.51 -2.26
N PRO A 132 -10.49 -7.85 -2.28
CA PRO A 132 -9.97 -8.59 -1.14
C PRO A 132 -8.62 -8.03 -0.68
N LEU A 133 -8.48 -7.82 0.63
CA LEU A 133 -7.22 -7.45 1.28
C LEU A 133 -6.66 -8.70 1.98
N GLU A 134 -5.55 -9.21 1.47
CA GLU A 134 -4.82 -10.34 2.03
C GLU A 134 -3.69 -9.80 2.92
N VAL A 135 -3.83 -9.97 4.23
CA VAL A 135 -2.77 -9.63 5.18
C VAL A 135 -1.83 -10.82 5.29
N LEU A 136 -0.59 -10.63 4.84
CA LEU A 136 0.43 -11.68 4.80
C LEU A 136 1.25 -11.69 6.09
N ASP A 137 1.54 -12.89 6.60
CA ASP A 137 2.42 -13.10 7.74
C ASP A 137 3.87 -13.26 7.27
N GLU A 138 4.84 -12.93 8.14
CA GLU A 138 6.27 -12.88 7.78
C GLU A 138 6.79 -14.23 7.27
N GLU A 139 6.22 -15.34 7.76
CA GLU A 139 6.53 -16.73 7.35
C GLU A 139 6.26 -16.97 5.85
N ALA A 140 5.26 -16.31 5.26
CA ALA A 140 4.95 -16.41 3.82
C ALA A 140 5.92 -15.61 2.93
N MET A 141 6.68 -14.67 3.50
CA MET A 141 7.62 -13.83 2.74
C MET A 141 8.95 -14.55 2.44
N GLU A 142 9.32 -15.54 3.25
CA GLU A 142 10.55 -16.32 3.09
C GLU A 142 10.36 -17.49 2.10
N GLU A 143 9.19 -18.13 2.05
CA GLU A 143 8.90 -19.22 1.11
C GLU A 143 8.82 -18.74 -0.35
N GLU A 144 8.14 -17.62 -0.65
CA GLU A 144 8.07 -17.07 -2.02
C GLU A 144 9.44 -16.57 -2.52
N ALA A 145 10.30 -16.07 -1.63
CA ALA A 145 11.66 -15.66 -1.98
C ALA A 145 12.59 -16.84 -2.26
N ALA A 146 12.30 -18.02 -1.70
CA ALA A 146 13.06 -19.25 -1.93
C ALA A 146 12.67 -19.94 -3.26
N ASP A 147 11.43 -19.80 -3.72
CA ASP A 147 10.94 -20.41 -4.98
C ASP A 147 11.37 -19.64 -6.24
N GLU A 148 11.62 -18.33 -6.13
CA GLU A 148 12.18 -17.50 -7.22
C GLU A 148 13.72 -17.57 -7.34
N ALA A 149 14.40 -18.32 -6.46
CA ALA A 149 15.84 -18.49 -6.56
C ALA A 149 16.21 -19.22 -7.86
N PRO A 150 17.21 -18.76 -8.65
CA PRO A 150 17.59 -19.43 -9.86
C PRO A 150 18.09 -20.84 -9.54
N VAL A 151 17.47 -21.86 -10.11
CA VAL A 151 18.02 -23.22 -10.12
C VAL A 151 19.37 -23.14 -10.83
N GLU A 152 20.48 -23.19 -10.08
CA GLU A 152 21.80 -23.37 -10.68
C GLU A 152 21.78 -24.68 -11.47
N GLY A 153 21.72 -24.55 -12.80
CA GLY A 153 21.73 -25.68 -13.71
C GLY A 153 22.97 -26.55 -13.49
N PRO A 154 22.87 -27.88 -13.65
CA PRO A 154 23.98 -28.78 -13.39
C PRO A 154 25.18 -28.39 -14.26
N ARG A 155 26.32 -28.08 -13.61
CA ARG A 155 27.58 -27.80 -14.28
C ARG A 155 27.93 -28.99 -15.17
N GLY A 156 27.85 -28.79 -16.48
CA GLY A 156 28.16 -29.80 -17.47
C GLY A 156 29.56 -30.38 -17.23
N ARG A 157 29.65 -31.70 -17.08
CA ARG A 157 30.90 -32.42 -17.22
C ARG A 157 31.42 -32.17 -18.63
N GLY A 158 32.49 -31.40 -18.75
CA GLY A 158 33.25 -31.32 -19.99
C GLY A 158 33.77 -32.72 -20.37
N PRO A 159 33.71 -33.11 -21.66
CA PRO A 159 34.35 -34.35 -22.09
C PRO A 159 35.87 -34.14 -22.04
N GLY A 160 36.56 -35.04 -21.34
CA GLY A 160 38.02 -35.07 -21.38
C GLY A 160 38.51 -35.50 -22.77
N PRO A 161 39.68 -35.03 -23.21
CA PRO A 161 40.41 -35.68 -24.29
C PRO A 161 41.63 -36.44 -23.77
N LEU A 162 41.64 -37.72 -24.18
CA LEU A 162 42.74 -38.67 -24.48
C LEU A 162 44.17 -38.36 -24.00
#